data_AF-A0A960NJC3-F1
#
_entry.id   AF-A0A960NJC3-F1
#
_cell.length_a   1.000
_cell.length_b   1.000
_cell.length_c   1.000
_cell.angle_alpha   90.00
_cell.angle_beta   90.00
_cell.angle_gamma   90.00
#
_symmetry.space_group_name_H-M   'P 1'
#
loop_
_entity.id
_entity.type
_entity.pdbx_description
1 polymer ?
#
loop_
_entity_poly.entity_id
_entity_poly.type
_entity_poly.pdbx_seq_one_letter_code
_entity_poly.pdbx_strand_id
1 'polypeptide(L)'
;QVGRTGILTPVAELEPVFLAGSTIARATLHNEEEIQRKDIRVGDTVVIEKAGQVIPAVVRVVMEKRPAESAPYNLPESLGHRCPVCHGPIHRDPEFVAWRCENMACPAQLKRSIAHFASRKAMDIEGLGDKLIDQLVDSGLVTSHVDLFHLTSDQLAGLERMGPKSAANLVQALADCKTRDLWRLLHGLGIPHVGEGAARKLADAFRSLDRIQQAAETELEAVPDIGEIMADAIADFFRNEKNLTLIKALTDAGLAPTPPAQSAVSAVGPLQGKTVVVTGTLSHFSRDSIKETLRSLGATVTDSVSKKTDYLIVGDAPGSKVAKAEKLGVSILTEADFLDLANQEPPGQPP
;
A
#
# COMPACT_ATOMS: atom_id res chain seq x y z
N GLN A 1 -11.92 -3.34 -13.47
CA GLN A 1 -11.93 -3.39 -11.99
C GLN A 1 -11.98 -1.95 -11.46
N VAL A 2 -12.58 -1.71 -10.29
CA VAL A 2 -12.61 -0.38 -9.66
C VAL A 2 -11.67 -0.39 -8.46
N GLY A 3 -10.70 0.52 -8.45
CA GLY A 3 -9.70 0.66 -7.39
C GLY A 3 -10.20 1.48 -6.19
N ARG A 4 -9.35 1.61 -5.17
CA ARG A 4 -9.65 2.37 -3.93
C ARG A 4 -10.04 3.82 -4.21
N THR A 5 -9.31 4.48 -5.11
CA THR A 5 -9.52 5.89 -5.49
C THR A 5 -10.51 6.05 -6.66
N GLY A 6 -11.32 5.03 -6.91
CA GLY A 6 -12.28 5.02 -8.01
C GLY A 6 -11.69 4.73 -9.38
N ILE A 7 -10.36 4.66 -9.54
CA ILE A 7 -9.69 4.36 -10.82
C ILE A 7 -10.23 3.06 -11.42
N LEU A 8 -10.66 3.13 -12.68
CA LEU A 8 -11.08 1.98 -13.47
C LEU A 8 -9.86 1.38 -14.16
N THR A 9 -9.39 0.25 -13.65
CA THR A 9 -8.29 -0.51 -14.24
C THR A 9 -8.84 -1.62 -15.14
N PRO A 10 -8.58 -1.59 -16.46
CA PRO A 10 -8.96 -2.67 -17.35
C PRO A 10 -8.07 -3.89 -17.11
N VAL A 11 -8.68 -5.07 -17.15
CA VAL A 11 -8.00 -6.35 -16.92
C VAL A 11 -8.46 -7.32 -18.00
N ALA A 12 -7.51 -7.89 -18.74
CA ALA A 12 -7.79 -8.92 -19.72
C ALA A 12 -8.14 -10.22 -19.01
N GLU A 13 -9.25 -10.83 -19.41
CA GLU A 13 -9.57 -12.22 -19.10
C GLU A 13 -9.07 -13.07 -20.26
N LEU A 14 -8.19 -14.02 -19.95
CA LEU A 14 -7.44 -14.78 -20.92
C LEU A 14 -7.84 -16.25 -20.83
N GLU A 15 -7.74 -16.95 -21.95
CA GLU A 15 -7.69 -18.41 -21.92
C GLU A 15 -6.51 -18.85 -21.03
N PRO A 16 -6.73 -19.72 -20.03
CA PRO A 16 -5.69 -20.06 -19.06
C PRO A 16 -4.42 -20.60 -19.71
N VAL A 17 -3.28 -19.94 -19.46
CA VAL A 17 -1.98 -20.32 -20.03
C VAL A 17 -0.93 -20.47 -18.93
N PHE A 18 -0.10 -21.52 -19.00
CA PHE A 18 0.96 -21.73 -18.03
C PHE A 18 2.18 -20.86 -18.38
N LEU A 19 2.63 -20.02 -17.43
CA LEU A 19 3.78 -19.13 -17.61
C LEU A 19 4.57 -19.04 -16.31
N ALA A 20 5.87 -19.35 -16.36
CA ALA A 20 6.79 -19.21 -15.23
C ALA A 20 6.23 -19.74 -13.90
N GLY A 21 5.81 -21.01 -13.88
CA GLY A 21 5.41 -21.71 -12.66
C GLY A 21 3.97 -21.50 -12.19
N SER A 22 3.15 -20.69 -12.88
CA SER A 22 1.72 -20.59 -12.55
C SER A 22 0.84 -20.40 -13.79
N THR A 23 -0.42 -20.80 -13.67
CA THR A 23 -1.44 -20.58 -14.69
C THR A 23 -1.96 -19.16 -14.61
N ILE A 24 -1.89 -18.44 -15.73
CA ILE A 24 -2.37 -17.08 -15.88
C ILE A 24 -3.69 -17.10 -16.64
N ALA A 25 -4.74 -16.60 -15.99
CA ALA A 25 -6.05 -16.37 -16.60
C ALA A 25 -6.41 -14.87 -16.65
N ARG A 26 -5.58 -14.01 -16.04
CA ARG A 26 -5.81 -12.58 -15.95
C ARG A 26 -4.50 -11.81 -16.13
N ALA A 27 -4.54 -10.73 -16.91
CA ALA A 27 -3.40 -9.84 -17.09
C ALA A 27 -3.84 -8.38 -17.06
N THR A 28 -3.02 -7.51 -16.48
CA THR A 28 -3.31 -6.08 -16.49
C THR A 28 -3.19 -5.49 -17.89
N LEU A 29 -4.09 -4.56 -18.22
CA LEU A 29 -4.03 -3.72 -19.41
C LEU A 29 -3.59 -2.28 -19.08
N HIS A 30 -3.25 -2.01 -17.81
CA HIS A 30 -2.86 -0.71 -17.26
C HIS A 30 -3.98 0.37 -17.29
N ASN A 31 -4.33 0.88 -18.47
CA ASN A 31 -5.33 1.94 -18.67
C ASN A 31 -5.87 1.90 -20.12
N GLU A 32 -6.81 2.78 -20.45
CA GLU A 32 -7.40 2.84 -21.80
C GLU A 32 -6.39 3.24 -22.86
N GLU A 33 -5.51 4.20 -22.57
CA GLU A 33 -4.50 4.67 -23.52
C GLU A 33 -3.56 3.54 -23.94
N GLU A 34 -3.18 2.66 -23.02
CA GLU A 34 -2.34 1.50 -23.31
C GLU A 34 -3.05 0.45 -24.17
N ILE A 35 -4.37 0.28 -23.98
CA ILE A 35 -5.21 -0.57 -24.84
C ILE A 35 -5.22 -0.01 -26.27
N GLN A 36 -5.43 1.30 -26.42
CA GLN A 36 -5.46 1.97 -27.72
C GLN A 36 -4.09 1.95 -28.40
N ARG A 37 -3.02 2.24 -27.65
CA ARG A 37 -1.63 2.24 -28.14
C ARG A 37 -1.21 0.86 -28.67
N LYS A 38 -1.64 -0.22 -28.02
CA LYS A 38 -1.38 -1.60 -28.43
C LYS A 38 -2.45 -2.17 -29.37
N ASP A 39 -3.50 -1.39 -29.67
CA ASP A 39 -4.70 -1.79 -30.41
C ASP A 39 -5.25 -3.14 -29.92
N ILE A 40 -5.41 -3.31 -28.61
CA ILE A 40 -5.90 -4.56 -28.03
C ILE A 40 -7.41 -4.66 -28.17
N ARG A 41 -7.89 -5.77 -28.73
CA ARG A 41 -9.32 -6.02 -28.97
C ARG A 41 -9.78 -7.30 -28.29
N VAL A 42 -11.07 -7.39 -28.01
CA VAL A 42 -11.67 -8.62 -27.49
C VAL A 42 -11.55 -9.73 -28.55
N GLY A 43 -11.05 -10.90 -28.14
CA GLY A 43 -10.80 -12.03 -29.03
C GLY A 43 -9.40 -12.06 -29.67
N ASP A 44 -8.57 -11.04 -29.46
CA ASP A 44 -7.18 -11.06 -29.95
C ASP A 44 -6.35 -12.16 -29.28
N THR A 45 -5.46 -12.79 -30.06
CA THR A 45 -4.35 -13.55 -29.48
C THR A 45 -3.27 -12.58 -29.02
N VAL A 46 -2.87 -12.68 -27.75
CA VAL A 46 -1.92 -11.74 -27.13
C VAL A 46 -0.67 -12.44 -26.60
N VAL A 47 0.44 -11.70 -26.56
CA VAL A 47 1.64 -12.09 -25.84
C VAL A 47 1.59 -11.46 -24.46
N ILE A 48 1.76 -12.27 -23.43
CA ILE A 48 1.82 -11.83 -22.03
C ILE A 48 3.21 -12.03 -21.45
N GLU A 49 3.57 -11.21 -20.47
CA GLU A 49 4.78 -11.37 -19.66
C GLU A 49 4.45 -11.25 -18.18
N LYS A 50 5.35 -11.74 -17.32
CA LYS A 50 5.31 -11.47 -15.88
C LYS A 50 6.43 -10.52 -15.51
N ALA A 51 6.09 -9.26 -15.28
CA ALA A 51 7.04 -8.29 -14.75
C ALA A 51 7.53 -8.76 -13.37
N GLY A 52 8.85 -8.94 -13.23
CA GLY A 52 9.47 -9.42 -12.00
C GLY A 52 8.96 -10.78 -11.51
N GLN A 53 8.44 -11.64 -12.39
CA GLN A 53 7.83 -12.94 -12.10
C GLN A 53 6.52 -12.90 -11.28
N VAL A 54 5.94 -11.72 -11.01
CA VAL A 54 4.75 -11.59 -10.14
C VAL A 54 3.51 -11.15 -10.89
N ILE A 55 3.57 -10.03 -11.63
CA ILE A 55 2.36 -9.40 -12.20
C ILE A 55 2.28 -9.67 -13.70
N PRO A 56 1.26 -10.41 -14.19
CA PRO A 56 1.06 -10.63 -15.61
C PRO A 56 0.53 -9.38 -16.31
N ALA A 57 1.12 -9.02 -17.45
CA ALA A 57 0.70 -7.89 -18.29
C ALA A 57 0.67 -8.29 -19.77
N VAL A 58 -0.23 -7.67 -20.55
CA VAL A 58 -0.25 -7.85 -22.01
C VAL A 58 0.83 -6.98 -22.65
N VAL A 59 1.75 -7.61 -23.38
CA VAL A 59 2.87 -6.93 -24.04
C VAL A 59 2.48 -6.44 -25.43
N ARG A 60 1.87 -7.30 -26.24
CA ARG A 60 1.45 -6.98 -27.61
C ARG A 60 0.38 -7.94 -28.12
N VAL A 61 -0.33 -7.52 -29.17
CA VAL A 61 -1.22 -8.38 -29.96
C VAL A 61 -0.42 -9.13 -31.04
N VAL A 62 -0.82 -10.37 -31.32
CA VAL A 62 -0.36 -11.16 -32.46
C VAL A 62 -1.29 -10.87 -33.65
N MET A 63 -0.95 -9.86 -34.44
CA MET A 63 -1.82 -9.31 -35.49
C MET A 63 -2.20 -10.35 -36.56
N GLU A 64 -1.33 -11.32 -36.82
CA GLU A 64 -1.54 -12.38 -37.81
C GLU A 64 -2.67 -13.34 -37.41
N LYS A 65 -3.05 -13.36 -36.13
CA LYS A 65 -4.12 -14.19 -35.56
C LYS A 65 -5.38 -13.39 -35.21
N ARG A 66 -5.44 -12.12 -35.63
CA ARG A 66 -6.57 -11.26 -35.32
C ARG A 66 -7.84 -11.74 -36.02
N PRO A 67 -8.95 -11.95 -35.29
CA PRO A 67 -10.24 -12.22 -35.90
C PRO A 67 -10.72 -11.05 -36.76
N ALA A 68 -11.32 -11.35 -37.92
CA ALA A 68 -11.83 -10.34 -38.86
C ALA A 68 -12.92 -9.44 -38.26
N GLU A 69 -13.69 -9.96 -37.31
CA GLU A 69 -14.81 -9.27 -36.64
C GLU A 69 -14.39 -8.48 -35.39
N SER A 70 -13.08 -8.35 -35.13
CA SER A 70 -12.58 -7.66 -33.94
C SER A 70 -12.78 -6.14 -34.00
N ALA A 71 -13.54 -5.60 -33.04
CA ALA A 71 -13.78 -4.17 -32.90
C ALA A 71 -12.77 -3.51 -31.92
N PRO A 72 -12.34 -2.26 -32.17
CA PRO A 72 -11.58 -1.49 -31.19
C PRO A 72 -12.31 -1.41 -29.85
N TYR A 73 -11.57 -1.51 -28.75
CA TYR A 73 -12.14 -1.40 -27.42
C TYR A 73 -12.10 0.05 -26.92
N ASN A 74 -13.26 0.57 -26.53
CA ASN A 74 -13.42 1.87 -25.90
C ASN A 74 -13.98 1.66 -24.48
N LEU A 75 -13.21 2.03 -23.47
CA LEU A 75 -13.54 1.74 -22.08
C LEU A 75 -14.86 2.39 -21.65
N PRO A 76 -15.05 3.72 -21.77
CA PRO A 76 -16.28 4.36 -21.31
C PRO A 76 -17.50 3.91 -22.12
N GLU A 77 -17.39 3.71 -23.43
CA GLU A 77 -18.50 3.22 -24.26
C GLU A 77 -18.91 1.80 -23.85
N SER A 78 -17.95 0.90 -23.60
CA SER A 78 -18.22 -0.48 -23.18
C SER A 78 -18.95 -0.56 -21.83
N LEU A 79 -18.86 0.50 -21.02
CA LEU A 79 -19.50 0.61 -19.72
C LEU A 79 -20.73 1.54 -19.73
N GLY A 80 -21.12 2.08 -20.88
CA GLY A 80 -22.20 3.07 -21.00
C GLY A 80 -21.96 4.31 -20.12
N HIS A 81 -20.70 4.73 -19.99
CA HIS A 81 -20.24 5.83 -19.13
C HIS A 81 -20.62 5.66 -17.64
N ARG A 82 -20.74 4.41 -17.18
CA ARG A 82 -21.13 4.10 -15.80
C ARG A 82 -20.15 3.14 -15.11
N CYS A 83 -20.03 3.30 -13.81
CA CYS A 83 -19.22 2.41 -12.98
C CYS A 83 -19.83 0.99 -12.99
N PRO A 84 -19.06 -0.07 -13.25
CA PRO A 84 -19.58 -1.44 -13.31
C PRO A 84 -20.03 -1.99 -11.95
N VAL A 85 -19.76 -1.27 -10.85
CA VAL A 85 -20.10 -1.70 -9.48
C VAL A 85 -21.27 -0.89 -8.91
N CYS A 86 -21.21 0.45 -8.97
CA CYS A 86 -22.25 1.30 -8.38
C CYS A 86 -23.16 1.98 -9.40
N HIS A 87 -22.91 1.79 -10.70
CA HIS A 87 -23.65 2.40 -11.82
C HIS A 87 -23.68 3.95 -11.86
N GLY A 88 -22.92 4.61 -10.98
CA GLY A 88 -22.68 6.05 -10.99
C GLY A 88 -21.81 6.49 -12.17
N PRO A 89 -21.72 7.80 -12.44
CA PRO A 89 -20.95 8.33 -13.56
C PRO A 89 -19.45 8.02 -13.40
N ILE A 90 -18.78 7.86 -14.55
CA ILE A 90 -17.32 7.83 -14.62
C ILE A 90 -16.82 9.08 -15.34
N HIS A 91 -15.66 9.56 -14.91
CA HIS A 91 -15.02 10.74 -15.45
C HIS A 91 -13.54 10.46 -15.70
N ARG A 92 -12.95 11.10 -16.70
CA ARG A 92 -11.50 11.13 -16.91
C ARG A 92 -11.05 12.58 -16.90
N ASP A 93 -10.17 12.89 -15.96
CA ASP A 93 -9.55 14.20 -15.86
C ASP A 93 -8.63 14.43 -17.07
N PRO A 94 -8.63 15.60 -17.74
CA PRO A 94 -7.74 15.87 -18.87
C PRO A 94 -6.26 15.64 -18.57
N GLU A 95 -5.83 15.84 -17.31
CA GLU A 95 -4.43 15.67 -16.89
C GLU A 95 -4.10 14.23 -16.46
N PHE A 96 -5.10 13.34 -16.37
CA PHE A 96 -4.92 11.95 -15.96
C PHE A 96 -5.35 10.95 -17.04
N VAL A 97 -4.54 9.91 -17.23
CA VAL A 97 -4.76 8.86 -18.25
C VAL A 97 -5.89 7.88 -17.90
N ALA A 98 -6.40 7.90 -16.67
CA ALA A 98 -7.31 6.87 -16.15
C ALA A 98 -8.71 7.40 -15.89
N TRP A 99 -9.72 6.64 -16.32
CA TRP A 99 -11.11 6.83 -15.91
C TRP A 99 -11.28 6.55 -14.43
N ARG A 100 -12.14 7.31 -13.74
CA ARG A 100 -12.47 7.13 -12.33
C ARG A 100 -13.97 7.14 -12.09
N CYS A 101 -14.41 6.35 -11.11
CA CYS A 101 -15.75 6.41 -10.52
C CYS A 101 -15.78 7.57 -9.52
N GLU A 102 -16.69 8.53 -9.73
CA GLU A 102 -16.80 9.72 -8.85
C GLU A 102 -17.65 9.46 -7.60
N ASN A 103 -18.41 8.36 -7.60
CA ASN A 103 -19.22 7.99 -6.44
C ASN A 103 -18.33 7.52 -5.28
N MET A 104 -18.11 8.40 -4.31
CA MET A 104 -17.36 8.12 -3.08
C MET A 104 -18.04 7.05 -2.19
N ALA A 105 -19.35 6.82 -2.35
CA ALA A 105 -20.08 5.75 -1.68
C ALA A 105 -20.08 4.42 -2.48
N CYS A 106 -19.23 4.31 -3.51
CA CYS A 106 -19.12 3.08 -4.29
C CYS A 106 -18.65 1.92 -3.40
N PRO A 107 -19.39 0.79 -3.35
CA PRO A 107 -18.99 -0.37 -2.53
C PRO A 107 -17.60 -0.90 -2.86
N ALA A 108 -17.20 -0.85 -4.14
CA ALA A 108 -15.85 -1.26 -4.55
C ALA A 108 -14.76 -0.38 -3.93
N GLN A 109 -14.98 0.94 -3.87
CA GLN A 109 -14.04 1.85 -3.25
C GLN A 109 -13.96 1.61 -1.75
N LEU A 110 -15.11 1.43 -1.09
CA LEU A 110 -15.19 1.12 0.34
C LEU A 110 -14.44 -0.18 0.68
N LYS A 111 -14.73 -1.28 -0.01
CA LYS A 111 -14.05 -2.57 0.18
C LYS A 111 -12.53 -2.44 0.05
N ARG A 112 -12.06 -1.74 -0.98
CA ARG A 112 -10.62 -1.51 -1.21
C ARG A 112 -10.01 -0.55 -0.19
N SER A 113 -10.77 0.42 0.30
CA SER A 113 -10.34 1.33 1.36
C SER A 113 -10.17 0.58 2.68
N ILE A 114 -11.16 -0.23 3.07
CA ILE A 114 -11.09 -1.08 4.27
C ILE A 114 -9.93 -2.08 4.15
N ALA A 115 -9.76 -2.72 2.99
CA ALA A 115 -8.65 -3.65 2.78
C ALA A 115 -7.28 -2.97 2.93
N HIS A 116 -7.16 -1.74 2.44
CA HIS A 116 -5.95 -0.93 2.63
C HIS A 116 -5.74 -0.56 4.10
N PHE A 117 -6.78 -0.07 4.77
CA PHE A 117 -6.77 0.29 6.19
C PHE A 117 -6.37 -0.89 7.07
N ALA A 118 -6.91 -2.08 6.79
CA ALA A 118 -6.64 -3.33 7.52
C ALA A 118 -5.27 -3.94 7.20
N SER A 119 -4.62 -3.52 6.12
CA SER A 119 -3.38 -4.14 5.64
C SER A 119 -2.24 -4.07 6.67
N ARG A 120 -1.29 -5.00 6.57
CA ARG A 120 -0.10 -5.06 7.43
C ARG A 120 0.70 -3.75 7.48
N LYS A 121 0.68 -2.99 6.38
CA LYS A 121 1.41 -1.71 6.27
C LYS A 121 0.60 -0.51 6.76
N ALA A 122 -0.65 -0.71 7.15
CA ALA A 122 -1.51 0.29 7.76
C ALA A 122 -1.84 -0.18 9.19
N MET A 123 -3.11 -0.37 9.52
CA MET A 123 -3.55 -0.67 10.89
C MET A 123 -3.30 -2.12 11.32
N ASP A 124 -2.87 -2.99 10.41
CA ASP A 124 -2.43 -4.36 10.73
C ASP A 124 -3.51 -5.16 11.49
N ILE A 125 -4.70 -5.24 10.89
CA ILE A 125 -5.87 -5.88 11.49
C ILE A 125 -5.91 -7.33 11.01
N GLU A 126 -5.31 -8.22 11.80
CA GLU A 126 -5.31 -9.64 11.50
C GLU A 126 -6.74 -10.23 11.48
N GLY A 127 -7.00 -11.13 10.53
CA GLY A 127 -8.31 -11.74 10.34
C GLY A 127 -9.27 -10.96 9.44
N LEU A 128 -9.00 -9.68 9.15
CA LEU A 128 -9.83 -8.86 8.25
C LEU A 128 -9.35 -8.97 6.78
N GLY A 129 -9.58 -10.14 6.17
CA GLY A 129 -9.22 -10.41 4.77
C GLY A 129 -10.29 -10.03 3.74
N ASP A 130 -9.91 -9.98 2.46
CA ASP A 130 -10.77 -9.56 1.34
C ASP A 130 -12.17 -10.20 1.34
N LYS A 131 -12.26 -11.53 1.54
CA LYS A 131 -13.55 -12.23 1.56
C LYS A 131 -14.46 -11.83 2.72
N LEU A 132 -13.88 -11.49 3.87
CA LEU A 132 -14.66 -11.04 5.02
C LEU A 132 -15.11 -9.60 4.82
N ILE A 133 -14.24 -8.75 4.28
CA ILE A 133 -14.58 -7.38 3.90
C ILE A 133 -15.72 -7.36 2.88
N ASP A 134 -15.67 -8.25 1.89
CA ASP A 134 -16.77 -8.42 0.92
C ASP A 134 -18.09 -8.71 1.64
N GLN A 135 -18.13 -9.72 2.52
CA GLN A 135 -19.33 -10.07 3.28
C GLN A 135 -19.84 -8.93 4.16
N LEU A 136 -18.94 -8.23 4.86
CA LEU A 136 -19.28 -7.13 5.76
C LEU A 136 -19.90 -5.94 5.01
N VAL A 137 -19.34 -5.59 3.86
CA VAL A 137 -19.85 -4.48 3.04
C VAL A 137 -21.12 -4.89 2.29
N ASP A 138 -21.18 -6.09 1.72
CA ASP A 138 -22.32 -6.56 0.93
C ASP A 138 -23.57 -6.82 1.80
N SER A 139 -23.37 -7.21 3.07
CA SER A 139 -24.46 -7.33 4.05
C SER A 139 -24.89 -6.00 4.67
N GLY A 140 -24.17 -4.91 4.40
CA GLY A 140 -24.43 -3.59 5.00
C GLY A 140 -24.01 -3.47 6.47
N LEU A 141 -23.32 -4.47 7.04
CA LEU A 141 -22.76 -4.39 8.39
C LEU A 141 -21.66 -3.33 8.50
N VAL A 142 -20.95 -3.07 7.40
CA VAL A 142 -19.89 -2.06 7.34
C VAL A 142 -20.12 -1.15 6.13
N THR A 143 -20.34 0.12 6.42
CA THR A 143 -20.53 1.22 5.45
C THR A 143 -19.43 2.27 5.53
N SER A 144 -18.64 2.25 6.60
CA SER A 144 -17.50 3.13 6.85
C SER A 144 -16.42 2.43 7.67
N HIS A 145 -15.24 3.04 7.81
CA HIS A 145 -14.18 2.53 8.70
C HIS A 145 -14.60 2.50 10.17
N VAL A 146 -15.53 3.38 10.58
CA VAL A 146 -16.00 3.49 11.97
C VAL A 146 -16.78 2.24 12.37
N ASP A 147 -17.59 1.70 11.46
CA ASP A 147 -18.44 0.54 11.72
C ASP A 147 -17.63 -0.70 12.12
N LEU A 148 -16.38 -0.80 11.65
CA LEU A 148 -15.47 -1.87 12.06
C LEU A 148 -15.33 -1.95 13.58
N PHE A 149 -15.27 -0.80 14.26
CA PHE A 149 -15.07 -0.72 15.70
C PHE A 149 -16.37 -0.93 16.52
N HIS A 150 -17.50 -1.11 15.83
CA HIS A 150 -18.79 -1.43 16.43
C HIS A 150 -19.23 -2.89 16.17
N LEU A 151 -18.44 -3.66 15.42
CA LEU A 151 -18.71 -5.07 15.16
C LEU A 151 -18.63 -5.89 16.45
N THR A 152 -19.65 -6.72 16.66
CA THR A 152 -19.70 -7.65 17.79
C THR A 152 -19.28 -9.06 17.37
N SER A 153 -18.79 -9.84 18.33
CA SER A 153 -18.43 -11.25 18.08
C SER A 153 -19.61 -12.06 17.55
N ASP A 154 -20.84 -11.78 18.00
CA ASP A 154 -22.04 -12.51 17.59
C ASP A 154 -22.42 -12.21 16.13
N GLN A 155 -22.36 -10.94 15.72
CA GLN A 155 -22.57 -10.55 14.32
C GLN A 155 -21.55 -11.23 13.39
N LEU A 156 -20.29 -11.27 13.81
CA LEU A 156 -19.21 -11.88 13.04
C LEU A 156 -19.34 -13.40 12.96
N ALA A 157 -19.73 -14.08 14.04
CA ALA A 157 -19.89 -15.53 14.06
C ALA A 157 -21.04 -16.04 13.17
N GLY A 158 -21.94 -15.16 12.72
CA GLY A 158 -22.99 -15.47 11.76
C GLY A 158 -22.53 -15.49 10.29
N LEU A 159 -21.30 -15.04 10.00
CA LEU A 159 -20.78 -14.93 8.62
C LEU A 159 -20.18 -16.24 8.11
N GLU A 160 -20.13 -16.40 6.78
CA GLU A 160 -19.57 -17.59 6.17
C GLU A 160 -18.09 -17.73 6.55
N ARG A 161 -17.71 -18.91 7.05
CA ARG A 161 -16.34 -19.26 7.50
C ARG A 161 -15.86 -18.45 8.71
N MET A 162 -16.77 -17.86 9.48
CA MET A 162 -16.46 -17.22 10.76
C MET A 162 -17.01 -18.07 11.91
N GLY A 163 -16.11 -18.66 12.70
CA GLY A 163 -16.48 -19.32 13.96
C GLY A 163 -16.38 -18.36 15.16
N PRO A 164 -16.93 -18.73 16.34
CA PRO A 164 -16.88 -17.89 17.54
C PRO A 164 -15.45 -17.44 17.91
N LYS A 165 -14.46 -18.34 17.75
CA LYS A 165 -13.05 -18.03 18.03
C LYS A 165 -12.47 -17.02 17.04
N SER A 166 -12.73 -17.15 15.74
CA SER A 166 -12.22 -16.20 14.74
C SER A 166 -12.90 -14.84 14.86
N ALA A 167 -14.18 -14.82 15.21
CA ALA A 167 -14.92 -13.60 15.53
C ALA A 167 -14.31 -12.86 16.74
N ALA A 168 -14.08 -13.57 17.85
CA ALA A 168 -13.44 -13.00 19.04
C ALA A 168 -12.02 -12.46 18.73
N ASN A 169 -11.23 -13.22 17.97
CA ASN A 169 -9.89 -12.78 17.55
C ASN A 169 -9.93 -11.50 16.73
N LEU A 170 -10.89 -11.36 15.81
CA LEU A 170 -11.03 -10.14 15.00
C LEU A 170 -11.44 -8.94 15.85
N VAL A 171 -12.38 -9.10 16.77
CA VAL A 171 -12.76 -8.04 17.72
C VAL A 171 -11.56 -7.60 18.55
N GLN A 172 -10.74 -8.55 18.99
CA GLN A 172 -9.49 -8.23 19.70
C GLN A 172 -8.50 -7.49 18.81
N ALA A 173 -8.27 -7.93 17.57
CA ALA A 173 -7.39 -7.25 16.62
C ALA A 173 -7.84 -5.80 16.33
N LEU A 174 -9.16 -5.57 16.27
CA LEU A 174 -9.76 -4.24 16.13
C LEU A 174 -9.58 -3.37 17.38
N ALA A 175 -9.56 -3.97 18.58
CA ALA A 175 -9.24 -3.26 19.81
C ALA A 175 -7.73 -2.92 19.87
N ASP A 176 -6.87 -3.87 19.55
CA ASP A 176 -5.41 -3.72 19.61
C ASP A 176 -4.88 -2.70 18.57
N CYS A 177 -5.57 -2.55 17.44
CA CYS A 177 -5.15 -1.59 16.41
C CYS A 177 -5.37 -0.13 16.82
N LYS A 178 -6.18 0.14 17.86
CA LYS A 178 -6.56 1.50 18.27
C LYS A 178 -5.39 2.37 18.72
N THR A 179 -4.33 1.76 19.23
CA THR A 179 -3.13 2.45 19.75
C THR A 179 -1.90 2.22 18.88
N ARG A 180 -2.09 1.88 17.59
CA ARG A 180 -0.97 1.75 16.64
C ARG A 180 -0.36 3.12 16.33
N ASP A 181 0.87 3.10 15.81
CA ASP A 181 1.58 4.33 15.45
C ASP A 181 0.76 5.24 14.52
N LEU A 182 0.89 6.55 14.71
CA LEU A 182 0.23 7.59 13.94
C LEU A 182 0.46 7.45 12.43
N TRP A 183 1.66 7.04 12.01
CA TRP A 183 1.95 6.84 10.60
C TRP A 183 1.09 5.73 9.96
N ARG A 184 0.71 4.71 10.73
CA ARG A 184 -0.15 3.60 10.26
C ARG A 184 -1.56 4.11 9.97
N LEU A 185 -2.07 4.97 10.86
CA LEU A 185 -3.35 5.62 10.65
C LEU A 185 -3.30 6.54 9.42
N LEU A 186 -2.32 7.45 9.34
CA LEU A 186 -2.18 8.37 8.20
C LEU A 186 -2.10 7.62 6.87
N HIS A 187 -1.33 6.52 6.84
CA HIS A 187 -1.26 5.67 5.66
C HIS A 187 -2.60 4.97 5.39
N GLY A 188 -3.25 4.42 6.41
CA GLY A 188 -4.52 3.69 6.33
C GLY A 188 -5.70 4.54 5.89
N LEU A 189 -5.74 5.83 6.25
CA LEU A 189 -6.76 6.79 5.80
C LEU A 189 -6.74 7.01 4.28
N GLY A 190 -5.63 6.67 3.61
CA GLY A 190 -5.54 6.73 2.15
C GLY A 190 -5.51 8.15 1.59
N ILE A 191 -4.91 9.09 2.33
CA ILE A 191 -4.72 10.49 1.91
C ILE A 191 -4.02 10.51 0.53
N PRO A 192 -4.52 11.27 -0.47
CA PRO A 192 -3.92 11.33 -1.79
C PRO A 192 -2.42 11.65 -1.73
N HIS A 193 -1.62 10.98 -2.57
CA HIS A 193 -0.15 11.10 -2.61
C HIS A 193 0.63 10.65 -1.35
N VAL A 194 -0.04 10.38 -0.24
CA VAL A 194 0.61 9.96 1.02
C VAL A 194 0.81 8.44 1.07
N GLY A 195 1.99 8.00 0.64
CA GLY A 195 2.45 6.62 0.83
C GLY A 195 2.99 6.36 2.24
N GLU A 196 3.43 5.12 2.50
CA GLU A 196 3.99 4.67 3.80
C GLU A 196 5.13 5.60 4.27
N GLY A 197 6.06 5.94 3.36
CA GLY A 197 7.22 6.78 3.69
C GLY A 197 6.84 8.21 4.08
N ALA A 198 5.90 8.83 3.37
CA ALA A 198 5.42 10.17 3.68
C ALA A 198 4.64 10.18 5.01
N ALA A 199 3.78 9.19 5.23
CA ALA A 199 3.02 9.04 6.48
C ALA A 199 3.93 8.94 7.71
N ARG A 200 5.06 8.20 7.60
CA ARG A 200 6.06 8.10 8.67
C ARG A 200 6.66 9.45 9.02
N LYS A 201 7.09 10.20 8.01
CA LYS A 201 7.72 11.52 8.24
C LYS A 201 6.76 12.56 8.78
N LEU A 202 5.50 12.55 8.33
CA LEU A 202 4.44 13.37 8.92
C LEU A 202 4.26 13.04 10.40
N ALA A 203 4.16 11.75 10.73
CA ALA A 203 4.01 11.32 12.12
C ALA A 203 5.24 11.67 12.98
N ASP A 204 6.46 11.59 12.41
CA ASP A 204 7.69 11.97 13.08
C ASP A 204 7.78 13.49 13.32
N ALA A 205 7.42 14.30 12.32
CA ALA A 205 7.50 15.76 12.40
C ALA A 205 6.43 16.35 13.33
N PHE A 206 5.18 15.90 13.21
CA PHE A 206 4.04 16.52 13.89
C PHE A 206 3.65 15.84 15.20
N ARG A 207 3.99 14.55 15.37
CA ARG A 207 3.78 13.74 16.59
C ARG A 207 2.33 13.51 17.03
N SER A 208 1.36 14.29 16.57
CA SER A 208 -0.07 14.06 16.84
C SER A 208 -0.93 14.35 15.62
N LEU A 209 -2.08 13.69 15.55
CA LEU A 209 -3.06 13.92 14.47
C LEU A 209 -3.57 15.36 14.49
N ASP A 210 -3.85 15.90 15.68
CA ASP A 210 -4.32 17.29 15.86
C ASP A 210 -3.31 18.32 15.32
N ARG A 211 -2.01 18.09 15.53
CA ARG A 211 -0.95 18.97 15.00
C ARG A 211 -0.92 18.96 13.48
N ILE A 212 -1.12 17.79 12.86
CA ILE A 212 -1.16 17.67 11.39
C ILE A 212 -2.39 18.38 10.84
N GLN A 213 -3.55 18.19 11.50
CA GLN A 213 -4.81 18.81 11.10
C GLN A 213 -4.76 20.35 11.13
N GLN A 214 -3.97 20.93 12.04
CA GLN A 214 -3.83 22.38 12.22
C GLN A 214 -2.62 22.98 11.48
N ALA A 215 -1.79 22.15 10.85
CA ALA A 215 -0.56 22.59 10.20
C ALA A 215 -0.86 23.49 9.00
N ALA A 216 -0.09 24.56 8.84
CA ALA A 216 -0.11 25.35 7.61
C ALA A 216 0.51 24.55 6.45
N GLU A 217 0.10 24.85 5.21
CA GLU A 217 0.66 24.22 4.01
C GLU A 217 2.19 24.35 3.94
N THR A 218 2.74 25.50 4.36
CA THR A 218 4.19 25.74 4.43
C THR A 218 4.91 24.88 5.47
N GLU A 219 4.24 24.50 6.57
CA GLU A 219 4.80 23.57 7.56
C GLU A 219 4.78 22.14 7.05
N LEU A 220 3.73 21.76 6.29
CA LEU A 220 3.65 20.46 5.64
C LEU A 220 4.74 20.30 4.57
N GLU A 221 4.96 21.33 3.75
CA GLU A 221 6.02 21.35 2.72
C GLU A 221 7.44 21.32 3.32
N ALA A 222 7.62 21.83 4.54
CA ALA A 222 8.91 21.77 5.23
C ALA A 222 9.32 20.34 5.64
N VAL A 223 8.40 19.38 5.61
CA VAL A 223 8.70 17.97 5.93
C VAL A 223 9.49 17.32 4.79
N PRO A 224 10.60 16.60 5.07
CA PRO A 224 11.43 16.00 4.03
C PRO A 224 10.67 15.08 3.05
N ASP A 225 10.87 15.28 1.75
CA ASP A 225 10.17 14.61 0.63
C ASP A 225 8.65 14.86 0.56
N ILE A 226 8.15 15.91 1.21
CA ILE A 226 6.80 16.44 0.98
C ILE A 226 6.95 17.73 0.17
N GLY A 227 6.57 17.69 -1.10
CA GLY A 227 6.53 18.88 -1.96
C GLY A 227 5.14 19.52 -1.97
N GLU A 228 5.03 20.69 -2.61
CA GLU A 228 3.82 21.51 -2.75
C GLU A 228 2.55 20.68 -3.05
N ILE A 229 2.57 19.82 -4.08
CA ILE A 229 1.42 18.99 -4.48
C ILE A 229 0.94 18.08 -3.33
N MET A 230 1.88 17.51 -2.57
CA MET A 230 1.54 16.62 -1.46
C MET A 230 1.07 17.40 -0.24
N ALA A 231 1.69 18.55 0.05
CA ALA A 231 1.28 19.45 1.12
C ALA A 231 -0.16 19.95 0.91
N ASP A 232 -0.50 20.39 -0.30
CA ASP A 232 -1.84 20.82 -0.67
C ASP A 232 -2.85 19.67 -0.54
N ALA A 233 -2.53 18.48 -1.06
CA ALA A 233 -3.39 17.31 -0.92
C ALA A 233 -3.65 16.89 0.54
N ILE A 234 -2.65 17.05 1.42
CA ILE A 234 -2.81 16.80 2.87
C ILE A 234 -3.71 17.87 3.48
N ALA A 235 -3.45 19.15 3.19
CA ALA A 235 -4.25 20.26 3.70
C ALA A 235 -5.72 20.13 3.26
N ASP A 236 -5.97 19.85 1.98
CA ASP A 236 -7.30 19.58 1.44
C ASP A 236 -8.01 18.41 2.12
N PHE A 237 -7.27 17.34 2.40
CA PHE A 237 -7.83 16.21 3.14
C PHE A 237 -8.35 16.62 4.51
N PHE A 238 -7.60 17.44 5.26
CA PHE A 238 -7.98 17.91 6.59
C PHE A 238 -8.92 19.13 6.59
N ARG A 239 -9.06 19.85 5.46
CA ARG A 239 -10.10 20.89 5.28
C ARG A 239 -11.47 20.30 4.92
N ASN A 240 -11.52 19.08 4.43
CA ASN A 240 -12.75 18.43 4.00
C ASN A 240 -13.62 18.00 5.21
N GLU A 241 -14.83 18.56 5.32
CA GLU A 241 -15.76 18.28 6.43
C GLU A 241 -16.11 16.79 6.61
N LYS A 242 -16.19 16.02 5.52
CA LYS A 242 -16.50 14.58 5.59
C LYS A 242 -15.33 13.79 6.20
N ASN A 243 -14.10 14.16 5.83
CA ASN A 243 -12.91 13.53 6.40
C ASN A 243 -12.75 13.90 7.88
N LEU A 244 -13.01 15.16 8.25
CA LEU A 244 -13.02 15.59 9.65
C LEU A 244 -14.07 14.84 10.48
N THR A 245 -15.26 14.65 9.92
CA THR A 245 -16.32 13.87 10.56
C THR A 245 -15.91 12.41 10.75
N LEU A 246 -15.28 11.81 9.73
CA LEU A 246 -14.73 10.45 9.82
C LEU A 246 -13.66 10.34 10.90
N ILE A 247 -12.69 11.25 10.92
CA ILE A 247 -11.61 11.27 11.92
C ILE A 247 -12.19 11.38 13.33
N LYS A 248 -13.12 12.31 13.53
CA LYS A 248 -13.78 12.48 14.83
C LYS A 248 -14.50 11.20 15.25
N ALA A 249 -15.27 10.57 14.35
CA ALA A 249 -15.97 9.34 14.65
C ALA A 249 -15.03 8.16 14.96
N LEU A 250 -13.86 8.09 14.31
CA LEU A 250 -12.82 7.11 14.64
C LEU A 250 -12.24 7.38 16.04
N THR A 251 -11.95 8.63 16.38
CA THR A 251 -11.48 9.02 17.71
C THR A 251 -12.52 8.71 18.79
N ASP A 252 -13.80 9.00 18.53
CA ASP A 252 -14.93 8.69 19.42
C ASP A 252 -15.12 7.17 19.59
N ALA A 253 -14.77 6.37 18.57
CA ALA A 253 -14.70 4.90 18.66
C ALA A 253 -13.47 4.38 19.43
N GLY A 254 -12.63 5.28 19.97
CA GLY A 254 -11.48 4.98 20.81
C GLY A 254 -10.17 4.85 20.06
N LEU A 255 -10.09 5.27 18.80
CA LEU A 255 -8.84 5.31 18.04
C LEU A 255 -7.93 6.40 18.62
N ALA A 256 -6.80 6.00 19.19
CA ALA A 256 -5.84 6.87 19.86
C ALA A 256 -4.42 6.54 19.37
N PRO A 257 -4.08 6.91 18.12
CA PRO A 257 -2.78 6.58 17.55
C PRO A 257 -1.65 7.20 18.36
N THR A 258 -0.61 6.43 18.63
CA THR A 258 0.56 6.93 19.37
C THR A 258 1.54 7.57 18.40
N PRO A 259 2.28 8.61 18.79
CA PRO A 259 3.42 9.02 17.98
C PRO A 259 4.35 7.81 17.77
N PRO A 260 5.05 7.73 16.63
CA PRO A 260 6.11 6.74 16.48
C PRO A 260 7.02 6.86 17.70
N ALA A 261 7.45 5.71 18.24
CA ALA A 261 8.48 5.71 19.27
C ALA A 261 9.57 6.68 18.83
N GLN A 262 10.03 7.57 19.73
CA GLN A 262 11.23 8.33 19.42
C GLN A 262 12.25 7.26 19.06
N SER A 263 12.62 7.18 17.78
CA SER A 263 13.98 6.81 17.48
C SER A 263 14.75 7.76 18.37
N ALA A 264 15.35 7.24 19.43
CA ALA A 264 16.60 7.81 19.84
C ALA A 264 17.45 7.71 18.56
N VAL A 265 17.30 8.71 17.70
CA VAL A 265 18.42 9.28 17.03
C VAL A 265 19.25 9.78 18.20
N SER A 266 19.93 8.86 18.89
CA SER A 266 21.26 9.15 19.33
C SER A 266 21.85 9.85 18.11
N ALA A 267 22.29 11.08 18.29
CA ALA A 267 22.87 11.89 17.24
C ALA A 267 24.13 11.24 16.60
N VAL A 268 24.39 9.97 16.94
CA VAL A 268 25.46 9.04 16.59
C VAL A 268 24.92 7.59 16.65
N GLY A 269 23.86 7.26 15.91
CA GLY A 269 23.49 5.85 15.68
C GLY A 269 24.50 5.21 14.72
N PRO A 270 24.87 3.91 14.86
CA PRO A 270 25.93 3.29 14.04
C PRO A 270 25.65 3.31 12.53
N LEU A 271 24.38 3.53 12.14
CA LEU A 271 23.93 3.56 10.75
C LEU A 271 23.40 4.93 10.30
N GLN A 272 23.70 6.01 11.02
CA GLN A 272 23.21 7.34 10.67
C GLN A 272 23.66 7.77 9.27
N GLY A 273 22.71 8.20 8.44
CA GLY A 273 22.97 8.65 7.07
C GLY A 273 23.33 7.53 6.09
N LYS A 274 23.30 6.26 6.53
CA LYS A 274 23.61 5.10 5.70
C LYS A 274 22.38 4.61 4.96
N THR A 275 22.52 4.27 3.69
CA THR A 275 21.46 3.63 2.91
C THR A 275 21.62 2.12 2.95
N VAL A 276 20.63 1.42 3.49
CA VAL A 276 20.68 -0.05 3.67
C VAL A 276 19.62 -0.73 2.82
N VAL A 277 19.96 -1.88 2.24
CA VAL A 277 19.04 -2.77 1.52
C VAL A 277 19.04 -4.12 2.21
N VAL A 278 17.89 -4.76 2.33
CA VAL A 278 17.76 -6.11 2.90
C VAL A 278 17.36 -7.10 1.80
N THR A 279 17.99 -8.27 1.76
CA THR A 279 17.68 -9.36 0.84
C THR A 279 17.78 -10.72 1.52
N GLY A 280 17.06 -11.73 1.00
CA GLY A 280 16.95 -13.05 1.63
C GLY A 280 15.86 -13.11 2.71
N THR A 281 15.82 -14.24 3.42
CA THR A 281 14.98 -14.48 4.60
C THR A 281 15.88 -14.45 5.82
N LEU A 282 15.54 -13.63 6.82
CA LEU A 282 16.30 -13.50 8.05
C LEU A 282 15.71 -14.45 9.11
N SER A 283 16.58 -14.98 9.96
CA SER A 283 16.27 -16.00 10.96
C SER A 283 15.63 -15.40 12.20
N HIS A 284 16.08 -14.22 12.60
CA HIS A 284 15.65 -13.52 13.81
C HIS A 284 14.68 -12.38 13.55
N PHE A 285 14.57 -11.92 12.30
CA PHE A 285 13.72 -10.80 11.94
C PHE A 285 12.75 -11.12 10.81
N SER A 286 11.51 -10.64 10.95
CA SER A 286 10.65 -10.46 9.79
C SER A 286 11.21 -9.35 8.89
N ARG A 287 10.85 -9.36 7.60
CA ARG A 287 11.23 -8.29 6.66
C ARG A 287 10.76 -6.90 7.09
N ASP A 288 9.64 -6.80 7.80
CA ASP A 288 9.11 -5.51 8.24
C ASP A 288 9.81 -5.07 9.54
N SER A 289 10.02 -5.99 10.49
CA SER A 289 10.70 -5.68 11.75
C SER A 289 12.17 -5.27 11.55
N ILE A 290 12.92 -5.92 10.66
CA ILE A 290 14.31 -5.51 10.37
C ILE A 290 14.36 -4.10 9.78
N LYS A 291 13.39 -3.73 8.94
CA LYS A 291 13.32 -2.38 8.37
C LYS A 291 13.06 -1.34 9.46
N GLU A 292 12.23 -1.67 10.44
CA GLU A 292 11.98 -0.81 11.60
C GLU A 292 13.24 -0.68 12.48
N THR A 293 13.95 -1.78 12.78
CA THR A 293 15.22 -1.75 13.53
C THR A 293 16.31 -0.93 12.82
N LEU A 294 16.44 -1.10 11.50
CA LEU A 294 17.41 -0.33 10.71
C LEU A 294 17.11 1.17 10.74
N ARG A 295 15.82 1.54 10.64
CA ARG A 295 15.39 2.93 10.73
C ARG A 295 15.61 3.50 12.13
N SER A 296 15.37 2.72 13.19
CA SER A 296 15.65 3.17 14.56
C SER A 296 17.14 3.42 14.81
N LEU A 297 18.03 2.75 14.07
CA LEU A 297 19.49 2.98 14.10
C LEU A 297 19.95 4.13 13.18
N GLY A 298 19.03 4.85 12.54
CA GLY A 298 19.33 6.01 11.69
C GLY A 298 19.57 5.72 10.20
N ALA A 299 19.29 4.49 9.75
CA ALA A 299 19.48 4.09 8.36
C ALA A 299 18.30 4.47 7.45
N THR A 300 18.61 4.85 6.21
CA THR A 300 17.62 4.94 5.13
C THR A 300 17.45 3.58 4.45
N VAL A 301 16.31 2.92 4.63
CA VAL A 301 16.08 1.60 4.06
C VAL A 301 15.43 1.68 2.68
N THR A 302 16.05 1.06 1.67
CA THR A 302 15.57 1.02 0.28
C THR A 302 15.38 -0.41 -0.21
N ASP A 303 14.52 -0.60 -1.22
CA ASP A 303 14.23 -1.93 -1.77
C ASP A 303 15.16 -2.32 -2.93
N SER A 304 15.95 -1.40 -3.46
CA SER A 304 16.85 -1.62 -4.60
C SER A 304 18.28 -1.23 -4.30
N VAL A 305 19.23 -2.10 -4.65
CA VAL A 305 20.66 -1.79 -4.59
C VAL A 305 21.01 -0.77 -5.68
N SER A 306 21.66 0.32 -5.27
CA SER A 306 22.15 1.40 -6.12
C SER A 306 23.59 1.78 -5.72
N LYS A 307 24.23 2.68 -6.47
CA LYS A 307 25.55 3.24 -6.10
C LYS A 307 25.52 4.04 -4.79
N LYS A 308 24.33 4.47 -4.34
CA LYS A 308 24.15 5.20 -3.07
C LYS A 308 23.92 4.25 -1.88
N THR A 309 23.84 2.95 -2.11
CA THR A 309 23.63 1.96 -1.05
C THR A 309 24.95 1.72 -0.34
N ASP A 310 24.99 1.91 0.98
CA ASP A 310 26.17 1.65 1.81
C ASP A 310 26.27 0.15 2.17
N TYR A 311 25.15 -0.45 2.59
CA TYR A 311 25.11 -1.84 3.07
C TYR A 311 23.99 -2.66 2.43
N LEU A 312 24.29 -3.92 2.11
CA LEU A 312 23.32 -4.96 1.77
C LEU A 312 23.33 -6.02 2.88
N ILE A 313 22.25 -6.15 3.63
CA ILE A 313 22.07 -7.22 4.61
C ILE A 313 21.49 -8.44 3.91
N VAL A 314 22.16 -9.58 4.06
CA VAL A 314 21.87 -10.84 3.39
C VAL A 314 21.46 -11.89 4.43
N GLY A 315 20.24 -12.40 4.29
CA GLY A 315 19.78 -13.62 4.94
C GLY A 315 19.82 -14.83 4.02
N ASP A 316 19.24 -15.93 4.48
CA ASP A 316 19.16 -17.19 3.74
C ASP A 316 18.44 -17.03 2.39
N ALA A 317 18.89 -17.79 1.39
CA ALA A 317 18.49 -17.70 -0.01
C ALA A 317 18.65 -16.29 -0.62
N PRO A 318 19.89 -15.75 -0.70
CA PRO A 318 20.16 -14.48 -1.34
C PRO A 318 19.72 -14.48 -2.81
N GLY A 319 18.68 -13.71 -3.14
CA GLY A 319 18.24 -13.52 -4.51
C GLY A 319 19.25 -12.73 -5.37
N SER A 320 18.80 -12.31 -6.55
CA SER A 320 19.61 -11.60 -7.57
C SER A 320 20.22 -10.25 -7.16
N LYS A 321 19.98 -9.78 -5.93
CA LYS A 321 20.52 -8.51 -5.41
C LYS A 321 21.98 -8.59 -4.96
N VAL A 322 22.48 -9.78 -4.57
CA VAL A 322 23.89 -9.97 -4.16
C VAL A 322 24.83 -9.70 -5.33
N ALA A 323 24.57 -10.33 -6.48
CA ALA A 323 25.34 -10.10 -7.71
C ALA A 323 25.32 -8.63 -8.19
N LYS A 324 24.26 -7.87 -7.85
CA LYS A 324 24.18 -6.44 -8.16
C LYS A 324 25.00 -5.59 -7.17
N ALA A 325 25.01 -5.95 -5.89
CA ALA A 325 25.82 -5.29 -4.86
C ALA A 325 27.32 -5.48 -5.10
N GLU A 326 27.75 -6.69 -5.42
CA GLU A 326 29.16 -7.00 -5.76
C GLU A 326 29.64 -6.15 -6.94
N LYS A 327 28.83 -6.06 -8.01
CA LYS A 327 29.16 -5.22 -9.19
C LYS A 327 29.24 -3.73 -8.89
N LEU A 328 28.51 -3.26 -7.88
CA LEU A 328 28.44 -1.85 -7.50
C LEU A 328 29.41 -1.50 -6.36
N GLY A 329 30.15 -2.48 -5.81
CA GLY A 329 31.08 -2.27 -4.70
C GLY A 329 30.39 -1.97 -3.36
N VAL A 330 29.14 -2.42 -3.19
CA VAL A 330 28.36 -2.20 -1.96
C VAL A 330 28.78 -3.21 -0.89
N SER A 331 28.91 -2.78 0.37
CA SER A 331 29.32 -3.66 1.48
C SER A 331 28.22 -4.67 1.78
N ILE A 332 28.57 -5.96 1.84
CA ILE A 332 27.63 -7.06 2.10
C ILE A 332 27.81 -7.52 3.54
N LEU A 333 26.73 -7.51 4.32
CA LEU A 333 26.68 -7.92 5.72
C LEU A 333 25.76 -9.13 5.87
N THR A 334 26.14 -10.11 6.69
CA THR A 334 25.21 -11.15 7.14
C THR A 334 24.27 -10.62 8.23
N GLU A 335 23.23 -11.39 8.56
CA GLU A 335 22.36 -11.08 9.70
C GLU A 335 23.14 -10.95 11.02
N ALA A 336 24.16 -11.79 11.22
CA ALA A 336 25.03 -11.74 12.40
C ALA A 336 25.90 -10.47 12.40
N ASP A 337 26.52 -10.13 11.25
CA ASP A 337 27.32 -8.90 11.13
C ASP A 337 26.49 -7.64 11.39
N PHE A 338 25.22 -7.65 10.99
CA PHE A 338 24.29 -6.56 11.30
C PHE A 338 24.01 -6.46 12.81
N LEU A 339 23.76 -7.58 13.48
CA LEU A 339 23.53 -7.60 14.93
C LEU A 339 24.77 -7.11 15.70
N ASP A 340 25.96 -7.50 15.26
CA ASP A 340 27.22 -7.04 15.84
C ASP A 340 27.41 -5.53 15.63
N LEU A 341 27.11 -5.02 14.43
CA LEU A 341 27.17 -3.59 14.13
C LEU A 341 26.09 -2.77 14.86
N ALA A 342 24.93 -3.36 15.12
CA ALA A 342 23.85 -2.75 15.90
C ALA A 342 24.15 -2.71 17.42
N ASN A 343 24.97 -3.64 17.92
CA ASN A 343 25.35 -3.73 19.35
C ASN A 343 26.65 -2.99 19.71
N GLN A 344 27.41 -2.48 18.73
CA GLN A 344 28.62 -1.71 19.00
C GLN A 344 28.26 -0.27 19.40
N GLU A 345 28.53 0.09 20.66
CA GLU A 345 28.61 1.49 21.09
C GLU A 345 29.69 2.22 20.28
N PRO A 346 29.48 3.49 19.91
CA PRO A 346 30.44 4.25 19.11
C PRO A 346 31.79 4.35 19.84
N PRO A 347 32.93 4.10 19.15
CA PRO A 347 34.23 4.26 19.76
C PRO A 347 34.54 5.76 19.92
N GLY A 348 34.44 6.26 21.14
CA GLY A 348 35.14 7.48 21.55
C GLY A 348 34.27 8.56 22.18
N GLN A 349 34.13 8.50 23.51
CA GLN A 349 34.18 9.69 24.35
C GLN A 349 34.81 9.31 25.70
N PRO A 350 36.10 9.63 25.93
CA PRO A 350 36.69 9.51 27.27
C PRO A 350 36.17 10.65 28.19
N PRO A 351 36.26 10.47 29.52
CA PRO A 351 35.53 11.26 30.53
C PRO A 351 35.86 12.75 30.58
#